data_AF-A0A8S0FW21-F1
#
_entry.id   AF-A0A8S0FW21-F1
#
_cell.length_a   1.000
_cell.length_b   1.000
_cell.length_c   1.000
_cell.angle_alpha   90.00
_cell.angle_beta   90.00
_cell.angle_gamma   90.00
#
_symmetry.space_group_name_H-M   'P 1'
#
loop_
_entity.id
_entity.type
_entity.pdbx_description
1 polymer ?
#
loop_
_entity_poly.entity_id
_entity_poly.type
_entity_poly.pdbx_seq_one_letter_code
_entity_poly.pdbx_strand_id
1 'polypeptide(L)'
;MFTGANNVHVMRFVSGSIQSNKTINITGRVNPSDYGNFDSRYVKDVRLGSQQYYGVNNWQTWNFQCPSGHVLSGINVQDTGSNSADNMFLFSIIAFKVYKWHLV
;
A
#
# COMPACT_ATOMS: atom_id res chain seq x y z
N MET A 1 -29.22 -45.52 10.55
CA MET A 1 -28.36 -44.60 11.32
C MET A 1 -26.94 -45.13 11.21
N PHE A 2 -26.09 -44.55 10.34
CA PHE A 2 -24.72 -45.05 10.19
C PHE A 2 -23.84 -44.42 11.27
N THR A 3 -23.68 -45.14 12.38
CA THR A 3 -22.68 -44.86 13.40
C THR A 3 -21.52 -45.83 13.17
N GLY A 4 -20.31 -45.32 12.96
CA GLY A 4 -19.09 -46.12 12.90
C GLY A 4 -18.40 -46.14 11.55
N ALA A 5 -17.58 -45.13 11.29
CA ALA A 5 -16.40 -45.23 10.45
C ALA A 5 -15.39 -44.21 10.99
N ASN A 6 -14.13 -44.61 11.11
CA ASN A 6 -13.02 -43.76 11.56
C ASN A 6 -13.13 -42.34 10.97
N ASN A 7 -12.96 -41.32 11.81
CA ASN A 7 -13.17 -39.89 11.56
C ASN A 7 -12.31 -39.26 10.43
N VAL A 8 -12.06 -39.95 9.33
CA VAL A 8 -11.28 -39.49 8.18
C VAL A 8 -12.16 -39.62 6.94
N HIS A 9 -13.14 -38.73 6.84
CA HIS A 9 -13.81 -38.50 5.56
C HIS A 9 -12.99 -37.47 4.78
N VAL A 10 -12.60 -37.79 3.55
CA VAL A 10 -11.93 -36.86 2.63
C VAL A 10 -12.81 -35.63 2.39
N MET A 11 -14.13 -35.85 2.25
CA MET A 11 -15.16 -34.83 2.13
C MET A 11 -16.45 -35.27 2.83
N ARG A 12 -17.08 -34.39 3.62
CA ARG A 12 -18.34 -34.67 4.35
C ARG A 12 -19.31 -33.50 4.27
N PHE A 13 -20.58 -33.82 4.09
CA PHE A 13 -21.69 -32.87 4.22
C PHE A 13 -22.19 -32.84 5.67
N VAL A 14 -22.39 -31.63 6.21
CA VAL A 14 -23.00 -31.40 7.52
C VAL A 14 -24.01 -30.25 7.41
N SER A 15 -24.83 -30.05 8.45
CA SER A 15 -25.76 -28.93 8.47
C SER A 15 -25.01 -27.60 8.25
N GLY A 16 -25.34 -26.90 7.17
CA GLY A 16 -24.79 -25.59 6.85
C GLY A 16 -23.38 -25.56 6.24
N SER A 17 -22.70 -26.71 6.04
CA SER A 17 -21.36 -26.69 5.43
C SER A 17 -20.91 -28.00 4.78
N ILE A 18 -19.84 -27.89 4.00
CA ILE A 18 -19.07 -28.99 3.45
C ILE A 18 -17.67 -28.91 4.05
N GLN A 19 -17.18 -30.00 4.61
CA GLN A 19 -15.85 -30.05 5.22
C GLN A 19 -14.93 -30.98 4.42
N SER A 20 -13.69 -30.54 4.20
CA SER A 20 -12.61 -31.31 3.56
C SER A 20 -11.34 -31.18 4.38
N ASN A 21 -10.62 -32.29 4.58
CA ASN A 21 -9.28 -32.29 5.18
C ASN A 21 -8.15 -32.31 4.13
N LYS A 22 -8.52 -32.19 2.85
CA LYS A 22 -7.62 -32.04 1.70
C LYS A 22 -7.91 -30.73 0.96
N THR A 23 -6.95 -30.28 0.18
CA THR A 23 -7.10 -29.14 -0.73
C THR A 23 -8.27 -29.36 -1.67
N ILE A 24 -9.06 -28.32 -1.91
CA ILE A 24 -10.12 -28.30 -2.91
C ILE A 24 -9.59 -27.57 -4.14
N ASN A 25 -9.51 -28.24 -5.28
CA ASN A 25 -9.16 -27.64 -6.56
C ASN A 25 -10.44 -27.15 -7.26
N ILE A 26 -10.42 -25.92 -7.77
CA ILE A 26 -11.57 -25.29 -8.43
C ILE A 26 -11.10 -24.67 -9.74
N THR A 27 -11.68 -25.08 -10.86
CA THR A 27 -11.31 -24.59 -12.20
C THR A 27 -11.88 -23.19 -12.48
N GLY A 28 -12.93 -22.80 -11.77
CA GLY A 28 -13.63 -21.52 -11.93
C GLY A 28 -13.42 -20.53 -10.78
N ARG A 29 -14.14 -19.42 -10.83
CA ARG A 29 -14.12 -18.38 -9.80
C ARG A 29 -14.89 -18.83 -8.55
N VAL A 30 -14.30 -18.59 -7.38
CA VAL A 30 -15.01 -18.60 -6.09
C VAL A 30 -15.45 -17.18 -5.77
N ASN A 31 -16.69 -16.99 -5.35
CA ASN A 31 -17.21 -15.70 -4.89
C ASN A 31 -17.66 -15.79 -3.43
N PRO A 32 -16.75 -15.55 -2.46
CA PRO A 32 -17.10 -15.40 -1.05
C PRO A 32 -18.16 -14.32 -0.81
N SER A 33 -18.96 -14.48 0.24
CA SER A 33 -19.85 -13.41 0.73
C SER A 33 -19.09 -12.31 1.48
N ASP A 34 -17.90 -12.64 1.98
CA ASP A 34 -16.97 -11.73 2.66
C ASP A 34 -15.54 -12.02 2.20
N TYR A 35 -14.80 -10.98 1.84
CA TYR A 35 -13.42 -11.04 1.38
C TYR A 35 -12.40 -10.55 2.43
N GLY A 36 -12.81 -10.21 3.66
CA GLY A 36 -11.94 -9.58 4.67
C GLY A 36 -10.62 -10.34 4.95
N ASN A 37 -10.64 -11.68 4.94
CA ASN A 37 -9.45 -12.51 5.10
C ASN A 37 -8.55 -12.58 3.84
N PHE A 38 -9.08 -12.30 2.66
CA PHE A 38 -8.29 -12.14 1.43
C PHE A 38 -7.69 -10.74 1.39
N ASP A 39 -8.54 -9.73 1.50
CA ASP A 39 -8.22 -8.33 1.33
C ASP A 39 -7.22 -7.80 2.38
N SER A 40 -7.28 -8.28 3.61
CA SER A 40 -6.34 -7.88 4.68
C SER A 40 -4.88 -8.22 4.40
N ARG A 41 -4.61 -9.15 3.46
CA ARG A 41 -3.25 -9.59 3.11
C ARG A 41 -2.62 -8.77 1.98
N TYR A 42 -3.41 -7.99 1.26
CA TYR A 42 -2.95 -7.31 0.05
C TYR A 42 -3.07 -5.79 0.14
N VAL A 43 -2.16 -5.10 -0.54
CA VAL A 43 -2.28 -3.68 -0.82
C VAL A 43 -3.42 -3.49 -1.82
N LYS A 44 -4.33 -2.58 -1.50
CA LYS A 44 -5.45 -2.20 -2.37
C LYS A 44 -4.99 -1.26 -3.47
N ASP A 45 -4.25 -0.24 -3.07
CA ASP A 45 -3.89 0.88 -3.94
C ASP A 45 -2.57 1.52 -3.47
N VAL A 46 -1.82 2.07 -4.42
CA VAL A 46 -0.59 2.82 -4.18
C VAL A 46 -0.67 4.10 -4.98
N ARG A 47 -0.56 5.24 -4.30
CA ARG A 47 -0.65 6.55 -4.95
C ARG A 47 0.17 7.60 -4.23
N LEU A 48 0.46 8.66 -4.95
CA LEU A 48 1.08 9.86 -4.44
C LEU A 48 0.02 10.74 -3.77
N GLY A 49 0.39 11.37 -2.65
CA GLY A 49 -0.42 12.34 -1.92
C GLY A 49 -0.39 13.73 -2.53
N SER A 50 -0.69 14.74 -1.71
CA SER A 50 -0.59 16.14 -2.12
C SER A 50 0.86 16.62 -2.12
N GLN A 51 1.20 17.47 -3.09
CA GLN A 51 2.51 18.10 -3.19
C GLN A 51 2.70 19.16 -2.11
N GLN A 52 3.90 19.20 -1.54
CA GLN A 52 4.33 20.18 -0.56
C GLN A 52 5.62 20.83 -1.02
N TYR A 53 5.82 22.11 -0.69
CA TYR A 53 6.99 22.89 -1.10
C TYR A 53 7.83 23.28 0.12
N TYR A 54 9.15 23.12 0.00
CA TYR A 54 10.12 23.40 1.05
C TYR A 54 11.17 24.37 0.52
N GLY A 55 11.13 25.59 1.06
CA GLY A 55 12.13 26.62 0.80
C GLY A 55 13.37 26.39 1.65
N VAL A 56 14.51 26.71 1.09
CA VAL A 56 15.80 26.66 1.80
C VAL A 56 16.56 27.93 1.47
N ASN A 57 17.38 28.42 2.41
CA ASN A 57 18.03 29.72 2.32
C ASN A 57 19.50 29.58 1.85
N ASN A 58 20.02 30.69 1.32
CA ASN A 58 21.14 30.70 0.39
C ASN A 58 22.55 30.87 1.02
N TRP A 59 22.78 30.37 2.23
CA TRP A 59 24.06 30.63 2.93
C TRP A 59 24.89 29.39 3.31
N GLN A 60 24.55 28.17 2.84
CA GLN A 60 25.29 26.93 3.14
C GLN A 60 25.04 25.83 2.10
N THR A 61 25.91 24.81 2.04
CA THR A 61 25.70 23.55 1.29
C THR A 61 24.32 22.95 1.59
N TRP A 62 23.55 22.65 0.54
CA TRP A 62 22.14 22.26 0.64
C TRP A 62 22.03 20.75 0.78
N ASN A 63 21.95 20.26 2.02
CA ASN A 63 21.65 18.86 2.29
C ASN A 63 20.15 18.68 2.60
N PHE A 64 19.30 18.74 1.55
CA PHE A 64 17.87 18.44 1.72
C PHE A 64 17.63 16.93 1.64
N GLN A 65 17.04 16.38 2.70
CA GLN A 65 16.63 14.98 2.76
C GLN A 65 15.11 14.92 2.91
N CYS A 66 14.44 14.17 2.04
CA CYS A 66 13.01 13.95 2.16
C CYS A 66 12.71 13.21 3.48
N PRO A 67 11.69 13.64 4.24
CA PRO A 67 11.25 12.89 5.40
C PRO A 67 10.73 11.50 5.00
N SER A 68 10.68 10.58 5.95
CA SER A 68 10.18 9.21 5.70
C SER A 68 8.81 9.22 5.03
N GLY A 69 8.61 8.29 4.10
CA GLY A 69 7.36 8.16 3.33
C GLY A 69 7.14 9.26 2.29
N HIS A 70 8.13 10.11 2.00
CA HIS A 70 8.06 11.11 0.93
C HIS A 70 9.12 10.87 -0.14
N VAL A 71 8.84 11.37 -1.33
CA VAL A 71 9.78 11.39 -2.46
C VAL A 71 9.90 12.82 -2.98
N LEU A 72 11.07 13.15 -3.53
CA LEU A 72 11.27 14.38 -4.29
C LEU A 72 10.40 14.32 -5.56
N SER A 73 9.60 15.35 -5.78
CA SER A 73 8.69 15.46 -6.92
C SER A 73 9.05 16.58 -7.89
N GLY A 74 9.98 17.47 -7.52
CA GLY A 74 10.39 18.57 -8.37
C GLY A 74 11.32 19.54 -7.66
N ILE A 75 12.06 20.30 -8.45
CA ILE A 75 12.99 21.34 -8.01
C ILE A 75 12.62 22.61 -8.77
N ASN A 76 12.41 23.71 -8.06
CA ASN A 76 12.25 25.03 -8.66
C ASN A 76 13.46 25.87 -8.27
N VAL A 77 14.03 26.54 -9.25
CA VAL A 77 15.24 27.35 -9.18
C VAL A 77 14.85 28.77 -9.51
N GLN A 78 15.14 29.71 -8.61
CA GLN A 78 14.81 31.12 -8.80
C GLN A 78 16.07 31.98 -8.64
N ASP A 79 16.26 32.87 -9.62
CA ASP A 79 17.32 33.88 -9.58
C ASP A 79 16.92 35.01 -8.63
N THR A 80 17.78 35.34 -7.66
CA THR A 80 17.47 36.35 -6.64
C THR A 80 17.92 37.78 -7.03
N GLY A 81 18.47 37.98 -8.23
CA GLY A 81 18.88 39.30 -8.75
C GLY A 81 20.33 39.39 -9.22
N SER A 82 20.82 40.61 -9.46
CA SER A 82 22.13 40.86 -10.09
C SER A 82 23.32 40.56 -9.16
N ASN A 83 24.32 39.82 -9.68
CA ASN A 83 25.61 39.47 -9.07
C ASN A 83 25.62 38.47 -7.91
N SER A 84 24.87 37.38 -7.98
CA SER A 84 25.20 36.27 -7.08
C SER A 84 24.68 34.94 -7.59
N ALA A 85 25.45 33.90 -7.27
CA ALA A 85 25.03 32.52 -7.33
C ALA A 85 23.91 32.21 -6.31
N ASP A 86 22.99 33.15 -6.10
CA ASP A 86 21.87 33.08 -5.18
C ASP A 86 20.70 32.42 -5.90
N ASN A 87 20.77 31.11 -5.99
CA ASN A 87 19.65 30.30 -6.43
C ASN A 87 18.87 29.85 -5.20
N MET A 88 17.68 30.40 -5.03
CA MET A 88 16.77 29.89 -4.00
C MET A 88 16.09 28.64 -4.55
N PHE A 89 16.61 27.46 -4.19
CA PHE A 89 15.96 26.21 -4.57
C PHE A 89 14.73 25.97 -3.70
N LEU A 90 13.61 25.66 -4.34
CA LEU A 90 12.42 25.13 -3.69
C LEU A 90 12.30 23.67 -4.07
N PHE A 91 12.40 22.79 -3.07
CA PHE A 91 12.12 21.37 -3.27
C PHE A 91 10.63 21.14 -3.13
N SER A 92 10.04 20.38 -4.03
CA SER A 92 8.71 19.82 -3.81
C SER A 92 8.83 18.35 -3.46
N ILE A 93 8.03 17.93 -2.48
CA ILE A 93 7.90 16.54 -2.08
C ILE A 93 6.46 16.09 -2.18
N ILE A 94 6.26 14.80 -2.42
CA ILE A 94 4.95 14.17 -2.33
C ILE A 94 5.06 12.93 -1.43
N ALA A 95 4.07 12.74 -0.56
CA ALA A 95 3.96 11.53 0.25
C ALA A 95 3.64 10.32 -0.63
N PHE A 96 4.40 9.24 -0.48
CA PHE A 96 4.06 7.93 -1.02
C PHE A 96 3.06 7.25 -0.08
N LYS A 97 1.88 6.89 -0.61
CA LYS A 97 0.80 6.30 0.20
C LYS A 97 0.46 4.90 -0.29
N VAL A 98 0.42 3.97 0.66
CA VAL A 98 0.00 2.58 0.46
C VAL A 98 -1.30 2.37 1.21
N TYR A 99 -2.36 2.05 0.48
CA TYR A 99 -3.69 1.81 1.03
C TYR A 99 -3.94 0.32 1.16
N LYS A 100 -4.37 -0.10 2.34
CA LYS A 100 -4.85 -1.46 2.61
C LYS A 100 -6.36 -1.43 2.75
N TRP A 101 -7.02 -2.56 2.50
CA TRP A 101 -8.47 -2.65 2.50
C TRP A 101 -9.16 -2.32 3.84
N HIS A 102 -8.41 -2.14 4.94
CA HIS A 102 -8.94 -1.99 6.30
C HIS A 102 -8.48 -0.71 7.04
N LEU A 103 -7.74 0.18 6.39
CA LEU A 103 -7.30 1.46 6.98
C LEU A 103 -7.53 2.58 5.96
N VAL A 104 -8.48 3.46 6.27
CA VAL A 104 -8.45 4.87 5.83
C VAL A 104 -7.64 5.64 6.85
#